data_AF-A0A2G9U374-F1
#
_entry.id   AF-A0A2G9U374-F1
#
_cell.length_a   1.000
_cell.length_b   1.000
_cell.length_c   1.000
_cell.angle_alpha   90.00
_cell.angle_beta   90.00
_cell.angle_gamma   90.00
#
_symmetry.space_group_name_H-M   'P 1'
#
loop_
_entity.id
_entity.type
_entity.pdbx_description
1 polymer ?
#
loop_
_entity_poly.entity_id
_entity_poly.type
_entity_poly.pdbx_seq_one_letter_code
_entity_poly.pdbx_strand_id
1 'polypeptide(L)'
;MEQQIDNRADESEVIRNNEQFKEQLHEFDEEPPIENDLVMVDEDAHMDYESDAEDRNEEQRNVNADDVEIHNEAERNGPEEEGEVRNEEQGNGPEEEIQQARDEIAGLQQQLRQARQAVLDFRMVINELESRERCETRKFDGRIENPDELFMPCAFCRRRGDHCSDSCLVFRFTRERKQLVNRAQLCTMCFDYNCSRGRRCRKRNTRCYYCGRCGHNSALCTLPEKSIRINDELELLKRRYNDAFVRVLRFERKLRRRGVDM
;
A
#
# COMPACT_ATOMS: atom_id res chain seq x y z
N MET A 1 21.00 -38.86 47.10
CA MET A 1 21.72 -37.63 46.71
C MET A 1 21.22 -37.25 45.34
N GLU A 2 20.08 -36.57 45.28
CA GLU A 2 19.52 -36.03 44.04
C GLU A 2 20.02 -34.60 43.88
N GLN A 3 20.71 -34.33 42.79
CA GLN A 3 21.23 -33.00 42.46
C GLN A 3 20.10 -32.20 41.81
N GLN A 4 19.60 -31.18 42.52
CA GLN A 4 18.77 -30.13 41.94
C GLN A 4 19.68 -29.18 41.17
N ILE A 5 19.50 -29.11 39.85
CA ILE A 5 20.21 -28.19 38.96
C ILE A 5 19.42 -26.87 38.92
N ASP A 6 20.09 -25.79 39.32
CA ASP A 6 19.58 -24.41 39.35
C ASP A 6 19.36 -23.86 37.93
N ASN A 7 18.14 -24.00 37.40
CA ASN A 7 17.71 -23.42 36.12
C ASN A 7 17.27 -21.94 36.22
N ARG A 8 17.51 -21.26 37.34
CA ARG A 8 16.95 -19.94 37.62
C ARG A 8 17.78 -18.77 37.06
N ALA A 9 19.01 -19.02 36.65
CA ALA A 9 19.88 -17.99 36.08
C ALA A 9 19.52 -17.63 34.63
N ASP A 10 18.94 -18.57 33.87
CA ASP A 10 18.75 -18.44 32.43
C ASP A 10 17.53 -17.57 32.05
N GLU A 11 16.45 -17.61 32.84
CA GLU A 11 15.23 -16.83 32.54
C GLU A 11 15.44 -15.32 32.66
N SER A 12 16.31 -14.88 33.58
CA SER A 12 16.58 -13.45 33.79
C SER A 12 17.37 -12.80 32.66
N GLU A 13 18.20 -13.59 31.95
CA GLU A 13 18.96 -13.12 30.80
C GLU A 13 18.07 -13.04 29.55
N VAL A 14 17.14 -13.99 29.39
CA VAL A 14 16.14 -13.99 28.31
C VAL A 14 15.17 -12.80 28.44
N ILE A 15 14.74 -12.43 29.66
CA ILE A 15 13.87 -11.27 29.87
C ILE A 15 14.61 -9.97 29.52
N ARG A 16 15.87 -9.83 29.90
CA ARG A 16 16.67 -8.62 29.64
C ARG A 16 16.94 -8.42 28.15
N ASN A 17 17.19 -9.50 27.41
CA ASN A 17 17.38 -9.45 25.96
C ASN A 17 16.08 -9.09 25.21
N ASN A 18 14.91 -9.49 25.73
CA ASN A 18 13.62 -9.14 25.15
C ASN A 18 13.22 -7.67 25.38
N GLU A 19 13.62 -7.06 26.50
CA GLU A 19 13.43 -5.62 26.73
C GLU A 19 14.26 -4.77 25.76
N GLN A 20 15.53 -5.14 25.54
CA GLN A 20 16.42 -4.40 24.65
C GLN A 20 15.97 -4.44 23.17
N PHE A 21 15.27 -5.50 22.75
CA PHE A 21 14.72 -5.60 21.38
C PHE A 21 13.49 -4.69 21.18
N LYS A 22 12.69 -4.44 22.22
CA LYS A 22 11.49 -3.60 22.11
C LYS A 22 11.79 -2.11 22.04
N GLU A 23 12.93 -1.66 22.59
CA GLU A 23 13.31 -0.24 22.54
C GLU A 23 13.80 0.21 21.15
N GLN A 24 14.30 -0.70 20.30
CA GLN A 24 14.73 -0.35 18.93
C GLN A 24 13.58 -0.13 17.93
N LEU A 25 12.35 -0.54 18.26
CA LEU A 25 11.19 -0.37 17.38
C LEU A 25 10.47 0.98 17.57
N HIS A 26 10.88 1.80 18.55
CA HIS A 26 10.18 3.03 18.91
C HIS A 26 10.84 4.33 18.41
N GLU A 27 11.93 4.25 17.65
CA GLU A 27 12.73 5.43 17.24
C GLU A 27 12.47 5.91 15.79
N PHE A 28 11.44 5.38 15.10
CA PHE A 28 11.14 5.73 13.68
C PHE A 28 9.83 6.51 13.45
N ASP A 29 9.14 6.96 14.51
CA ASP A 29 7.88 7.73 14.37
C ASP A 29 8.08 9.27 14.35
N GLU A 30 9.31 9.77 14.25
CA GLU A 30 9.55 11.18 13.92
C GLU A 30 9.48 11.36 12.39
N GLU A 31 8.27 11.59 11.86
CA GLU A 31 8.08 12.05 10.48
C GLU A 31 8.96 13.29 10.23
N PRO A 32 9.88 13.27 9.24
CA PRO A 32 10.72 14.42 8.96
C PRO A 32 9.85 15.63 8.55
N PRO A 33 10.28 16.87 8.87
CA PRO A 33 9.60 18.05 8.38
C PRO A 33 9.67 18.07 6.86
N ILE A 34 8.52 17.88 6.21
CA ILE A 34 8.38 18.08 4.76
C ILE A 34 8.58 19.58 4.51
N GLU A 35 9.77 19.96 4.07
CA GLU A 35 10.02 21.27 3.49
C GLU A 35 9.17 21.40 2.22
N ASN A 36 8.26 22.37 2.23
CA ASN A 36 7.43 22.74 1.09
C ASN A 36 8.34 23.27 -0.03
N ASP A 37 8.75 22.39 -0.95
CA ASP A 37 9.28 22.82 -2.23
C ASP A 37 8.09 23.18 -3.15
N LEU A 38 7.91 24.47 -3.33
CA LEU A 38 6.89 25.09 -4.18
C LEU A 38 7.22 24.79 -5.65
N VAL A 39 6.67 23.69 -6.16
CA VAL A 39 6.64 23.47 -7.61
C VAL A 39 5.53 24.34 -8.19
N MET A 40 5.93 25.45 -8.82
CA MET A 40 5.09 26.22 -9.73
C MET A 40 4.78 25.31 -10.92
N VAL A 41 3.56 24.77 -10.98
CA VAL A 41 3.08 24.02 -12.15
C VAL A 41 2.37 25.04 -13.02
N ASP A 42 2.99 25.33 -14.17
CA ASP A 42 2.43 26.21 -15.17
C ASP A 42 1.07 25.70 -15.66
N GLU A 43 0.16 26.65 -15.76
CA GLU A 43 -1.16 26.55 -16.36
C GLU A 43 -1.04 26.18 -17.86
N ASP A 44 -2.09 25.53 -18.37
CA ASP A 44 -2.44 25.37 -19.80
C ASP A 44 -2.25 23.96 -20.40
N ALA A 45 -3.16 23.05 -20.05
CA ALA A 45 -3.56 21.96 -20.93
C ALA A 45 -5.08 21.78 -20.88
N HIS A 46 -5.77 22.51 -21.76
CA HIS A 46 -7.15 22.22 -22.19
C HIS A 46 -7.17 20.82 -22.83
N MET A 47 -7.79 19.85 -22.17
CA MET A 47 -8.07 18.53 -22.77
C MET A 47 -9.59 18.41 -22.95
N ASP A 48 -10.06 18.68 -24.16
CA ASP A 48 -11.43 18.40 -24.59
C ASP A 48 -11.59 16.89 -24.76
N TYR A 49 -12.35 16.27 -23.86
CA TYR A 49 -12.72 14.87 -23.96
C TYR A 49 -14.02 14.76 -24.75
N GLU A 50 -13.90 14.57 -26.06
CA GLU A 50 -15.01 14.15 -26.91
C GLU A 50 -15.45 12.73 -26.52
N SER A 51 -16.76 12.60 -26.35
CA SER A 51 -17.48 11.40 -25.98
C SER A 51 -17.86 10.65 -27.25
N ASP A 52 -17.22 9.51 -27.52
CA ASP A 52 -17.72 8.53 -28.47
C ASP A 52 -18.11 7.24 -27.75
N ALA A 53 -19.42 7.03 -27.71
CA ALA A 53 -20.11 5.85 -27.24
C ALA A 53 -20.58 5.06 -28.47
N GLU A 54 -19.83 4.04 -28.87
CA GLU A 54 -20.17 2.98 -29.82
C GLU A 54 -19.22 1.82 -29.51
N ASP A 55 -19.49 0.52 -29.61
CA ASP A 55 -20.61 -0.35 -29.96
C ASP A 55 -20.02 -1.79 -29.81
N ARG A 56 -20.87 -2.81 -29.77
CA ARG A 56 -20.57 -4.25 -30.02
C ARG A 56 -19.84 -5.11 -28.98
N ASN A 57 -20.70 -5.82 -28.26
CA ASN A 57 -20.87 -7.28 -28.29
C ASN A 57 -19.96 -8.12 -29.24
N GLU A 58 -19.69 -9.34 -28.78
CA GLU A 58 -19.34 -10.59 -29.49
C GLU A 58 -17.89 -11.08 -29.61
N GLU A 59 -17.76 -12.35 -29.18
CA GLU A 59 -16.89 -13.43 -29.65
C GLU A 59 -15.46 -13.58 -29.10
N GLN A 60 -15.37 -14.57 -28.19
CA GLN A 60 -14.39 -15.65 -28.18
C GLN A 60 -13.39 -15.64 -29.35
N ARG A 61 -12.13 -15.30 -29.05
CA ARG A 61 -10.97 -15.86 -29.74
C ARG A 61 -9.89 -16.27 -28.75
N ASN A 62 -9.77 -17.59 -28.57
CA ASN A 62 -8.52 -18.26 -28.30
C ASN A 62 -7.48 -17.79 -29.33
N VAL A 63 -6.37 -17.22 -28.89
CA VAL A 63 -5.16 -17.14 -29.73
C VAL A 63 -3.98 -17.51 -28.87
N ASN A 64 -3.20 -18.43 -29.45
CA ASN A 64 -2.08 -19.12 -28.85
C ASN A 64 -0.92 -18.17 -28.56
N ALA A 65 -0.04 -18.66 -27.69
CA ALA A 65 1.29 -18.16 -27.48
C ALA A 65 2.05 -18.09 -28.82
N ASP A 66 2.60 -16.92 -29.14
CA ASP A 66 3.67 -16.77 -30.11
C ASP A 66 4.88 -16.13 -29.42
N ASP A 67 5.97 -16.89 -29.51
CA ASP A 67 7.35 -16.50 -29.30
C ASP A 67 7.66 -15.20 -30.03
N VAL A 68 8.21 -14.22 -29.31
CA VAL A 68 8.89 -13.08 -29.92
C VAL A 68 10.36 -13.47 -30.09
N GLU A 69 10.68 -14.03 -31.26
CA GLU A 69 12.04 -14.14 -31.76
C GLU A 69 12.61 -12.73 -32.04
N ILE A 70 13.61 -12.33 -31.27
CA ILE A 70 14.41 -11.14 -31.55
C ILE A 70 15.56 -11.58 -32.46
N HIS A 71 15.38 -11.34 -33.76
CA HIS A 71 16.42 -11.51 -34.77
C HIS A 71 17.37 -10.29 -34.79
N ASN A 72 18.67 -10.59 -34.66
CA ASN A 72 19.80 -9.69 -34.88
C ASN A 72 20.10 -9.54 -36.37
N GLU A 73 20.50 -8.33 -36.77
CA GLU A 73 21.35 -8.02 -37.94
C GLU A 73 22.24 -6.83 -37.53
N ALA A 74 23.46 -6.57 -37.99
CA ALA A 74 24.56 -7.30 -38.63
C ALA A 74 25.69 -6.24 -38.76
N GLU A 75 26.97 -6.64 -38.64
CA GLU A 75 28.18 -6.05 -39.28
C GLU A 75 29.42 -6.61 -38.55
N ARG A 76 30.09 -7.67 -39.03
CA ARG A 76 31.02 -7.79 -40.18
C ARG A 76 32.30 -6.97 -40.02
N ASN A 77 33.41 -7.65 -39.67
CA ASN A 77 34.74 -7.57 -40.31
C ASN A 77 35.70 -8.64 -39.74
N GLY A 78 36.43 -9.34 -40.63
CA GLY A 78 37.42 -10.41 -40.33
C GLY A 78 38.76 -9.87 -39.78
N PRO A 79 39.88 -10.65 -39.75
CA PRO A 79 40.22 -11.79 -40.61
C PRO A 79 40.69 -13.07 -39.89
N GLU A 80 40.88 -14.08 -40.75
CA GLU A 80 41.48 -15.40 -40.61
C GLU A 80 42.72 -15.47 -39.70
N GLU A 81 42.68 -16.34 -38.67
CA GLU A 81 43.88 -16.92 -38.07
C GLU A 81 43.59 -18.39 -37.74
N GLU A 82 44.27 -19.29 -38.48
CA GLU A 82 44.20 -20.73 -38.34
C GLU A 82 44.87 -21.14 -37.02
N GLY A 83 44.06 -21.28 -35.97
CA GLY A 83 44.42 -21.95 -34.73
C GLY A 83 43.54 -23.18 -34.55
N GLU A 84 44.03 -24.35 -34.99
CA GLU A 84 43.48 -25.67 -34.66
C GLU A 84 43.61 -25.93 -33.14
N VAL A 85 42.81 -25.24 -32.33
CA VAL A 85 42.61 -25.61 -30.92
C VAL A 85 41.56 -26.71 -30.92
N ARG A 86 42.03 -27.95 -30.91
CA ARG A 86 41.27 -29.13 -30.48
C ARG A 86 40.75 -28.83 -29.07
N ASN A 87 39.55 -28.25 -28.99
CA ASN A 87 38.76 -28.26 -27.76
C ASN A 87 38.40 -29.73 -27.52
N GLU A 88 39.20 -30.39 -26.70
CA GLU A 88 38.82 -31.64 -26.08
C GLU A 88 37.50 -31.35 -25.35
N GLU A 89 36.39 -31.83 -25.91
CA GLU A 89 35.10 -31.93 -25.25
C GLU A 89 35.30 -32.78 -23.98
N GLN A 90 35.73 -32.14 -22.91
CA GLN A 90 35.61 -32.66 -21.56
C GLN A 90 34.11 -32.65 -21.26
N GLY A 91 33.42 -33.70 -21.73
CA GLY A 91 32.04 -33.96 -21.36
C GLY A 91 31.98 -34.07 -19.85
N ASN A 92 31.29 -33.13 -19.22
CA ASN A 92 30.91 -33.20 -17.81
C ASN A 92 30.37 -34.61 -17.55
N GLY A 93 30.97 -35.31 -16.59
CA GLY A 93 30.59 -36.69 -16.31
C GLY A 93 29.13 -36.78 -15.86
N PRO A 94 28.48 -37.96 -16.01
CA PRO A 94 27.09 -38.18 -15.58
C PRO A 94 26.85 -37.86 -14.09
N GLU A 95 27.90 -37.86 -13.27
CA GLU A 95 27.83 -37.46 -11.85
C GLU A 95 27.60 -35.95 -11.66
N GLU A 96 28.20 -35.11 -12.51
CA GLU A 96 28.02 -33.65 -12.42
C GLU A 96 26.61 -33.24 -12.83
N GLU A 97 26.04 -33.87 -13.86
CA GLU A 97 24.66 -33.62 -14.29
C GLU A 97 23.64 -33.99 -13.19
N ILE A 98 23.86 -35.12 -12.49
CA ILE A 98 23.03 -35.52 -11.34
C ILE A 98 23.14 -34.50 -10.21
N GLN A 99 24.34 -34.00 -9.91
CA GLN A 99 24.55 -33.03 -8.85
C GLN A 99 23.88 -31.69 -9.18
N GLN A 100 24.04 -31.19 -10.41
CA GLN A 100 23.37 -29.97 -10.88
C GLN A 100 21.85 -30.09 -10.76
N ALA A 101 21.26 -31.22 -11.17
CA ALA A 101 19.82 -31.44 -11.04
C ALA A 101 19.33 -31.42 -9.58
N ARG A 102 20.13 -31.98 -8.64
CA ARG A 102 19.84 -31.94 -7.21
C ARG A 102 19.86 -30.52 -6.66
N ASP A 103 20.87 -29.74 -7.03
CA ASP A 103 21.03 -28.37 -6.55
C ASP A 103 19.91 -27.46 -7.08
N GLU A 104 19.50 -27.65 -8.34
CA GLU A 104 18.35 -26.94 -8.91
C GLU A 104 17.02 -27.30 -8.22
N ILE A 105 16.79 -28.57 -7.90
CA ILE A 105 15.60 -29.01 -7.14
C ILE A 105 15.61 -28.38 -5.74
N ALA A 106 16.74 -28.40 -5.04
CA ALA A 106 16.89 -27.80 -3.72
C ALA A 106 16.60 -26.29 -3.77
N GLY A 107 17.11 -25.59 -4.79
CA GLY A 107 16.83 -24.17 -5.04
C GLY A 107 15.34 -23.89 -5.26
N LEU A 108 14.67 -24.70 -6.10
CA LEU A 108 13.22 -24.56 -6.34
C LEU A 108 12.39 -24.82 -5.07
N GLN A 109 12.77 -25.80 -4.26
CA GLN A 109 12.09 -26.08 -2.98
C GLN A 109 12.27 -24.93 -1.99
N GLN A 110 13.45 -24.33 -1.92
CA GLN A 110 13.69 -23.15 -1.09
C GLN A 110 12.83 -21.96 -1.54
N GLN A 111 12.80 -21.68 -2.84
CA GLN A 111 11.97 -20.61 -3.41
C GLN A 111 10.47 -20.85 -3.15
N LEU A 112 10.02 -22.10 -3.24
CA LEU A 112 8.65 -22.47 -2.89
C LEU A 112 8.35 -22.19 -1.41
N ARG A 113 9.23 -22.59 -0.48
CA ARG A 113 9.05 -22.31 0.94
C ARG A 113 8.94 -20.81 1.20
N GLN A 114 9.81 -20.00 0.60
CA GLN A 114 9.77 -18.55 0.71
C GLN A 114 8.47 -17.96 0.13
N ALA A 115 8.03 -18.42 -1.04
CA ALA A 115 6.80 -17.94 -1.66
C ALA A 115 5.56 -18.31 -0.83
N ARG A 116 5.52 -19.52 -0.25
CA ARG A 116 4.45 -19.94 0.68
C ARG A 116 4.44 -19.09 1.95
N GLN A 117 5.60 -18.82 2.53
CA GLN A 117 5.70 -17.94 3.70
C GLN A 117 5.17 -16.54 3.37
N ALA A 118 5.58 -15.96 2.24
CA ALA A 118 5.09 -14.65 1.82
C ALA A 118 3.55 -14.60 1.65
N VAL A 119 2.93 -15.67 1.13
CA VAL A 119 1.46 -15.78 1.05
C VAL A 119 0.81 -15.72 2.44
N LEU A 120 1.38 -16.42 3.43
CA LEU A 120 0.89 -16.40 4.81
C LEU A 120 1.07 -15.01 5.44
N ASP A 121 2.24 -14.40 5.25
CA ASP A 121 2.56 -13.07 5.79
C ASP A 121 1.61 -12.01 5.23
N PHE A 122 1.43 -11.98 3.90
CA PHE A 122 0.49 -11.04 3.28
C PHE A 122 -0.95 -11.29 3.74
N ARG A 123 -1.36 -12.54 3.90
CA ARG A 123 -2.70 -12.87 4.41
C ARG A 123 -2.92 -12.34 5.82
N MET A 124 -1.91 -12.45 6.69
CA MET A 124 -1.99 -11.92 8.06
C MET A 124 -2.18 -10.39 8.06
N VAL A 125 -1.36 -9.67 7.29
CA VAL A 125 -1.43 -8.20 7.23
C VAL A 125 -2.75 -7.73 6.59
N ILE A 126 -3.22 -8.41 5.54
CA ILE A 126 -4.52 -8.12 4.93
C ILE A 126 -5.65 -8.24 5.97
N ASN A 127 -5.67 -9.33 6.74
CA ASN A 127 -6.69 -9.53 7.78
C ASN A 127 -6.64 -8.45 8.86
N GLU A 128 -5.43 -8.03 9.27
CA GLU A 128 -5.27 -6.96 10.23
C GLU A 128 -5.85 -5.64 9.70
N LEU A 129 -5.52 -5.26 8.47
CA LEU A 129 -6.03 -4.05 7.84
C LEU A 129 -7.54 -4.09 7.61
N GLU A 130 -8.09 -5.23 7.20
CA GLU A 130 -9.54 -5.40 7.00
C GLU A 130 -10.34 -5.26 8.30
N SER A 131 -9.71 -5.55 9.45
CA SER A 131 -10.32 -5.38 10.78
C SER A 131 -10.36 -3.94 11.29
N ARG A 132 -9.56 -3.04 10.69
CA ARG A 132 -9.50 -1.63 11.11
C ARG A 132 -10.78 -0.89 10.71
N GLU A 133 -11.18 0.09 11.53
CA GLU A 133 -12.34 0.94 11.24
C GLU A 133 -12.10 1.74 9.95
N ARG A 134 -13.09 1.70 9.06
CA ARG A 134 -13.10 2.43 7.78
C ARG A 134 -14.43 3.16 7.62
N CYS A 135 -14.43 4.21 6.81
CA CYS A 135 -15.63 4.93 6.41
C CYS A 135 -15.56 5.32 4.92
N GLU A 136 -16.65 5.89 4.43
CA GLU A 136 -16.68 6.49 3.10
C GLU A 136 -15.66 7.62 2.97
N THR A 137 -15.13 7.78 1.75
CA THR A 137 -14.18 8.84 1.43
C THR A 137 -14.87 10.20 1.43
N ARG A 138 -14.10 11.24 1.74
CA ARG A 138 -14.60 12.62 1.74
C ARG A 138 -14.84 13.06 0.30
N LYS A 139 -16.08 13.46 0.00
CA LYS A 139 -16.50 13.99 -1.29
C LYS A 139 -16.21 15.50 -1.36
N PHE A 140 -15.47 15.93 -2.38
CA PHE A 140 -15.07 17.33 -2.57
C PHE A 140 -15.81 18.03 -3.73
N ASP A 141 -16.66 17.30 -4.43
CA ASP A 141 -17.47 17.70 -5.58
C ASP A 141 -18.88 18.19 -5.19
N GLY A 142 -19.21 18.17 -3.90
CA GLY A 142 -20.56 18.49 -3.41
C GLY A 142 -20.91 19.96 -3.55
N ARG A 143 -21.71 20.29 -4.57
CA ARG A 143 -22.54 21.51 -4.56
C ARG A 143 -23.53 21.43 -3.40
N ILE A 144 -23.84 22.57 -2.80
CA ILE A 144 -24.83 22.64 -1.73
C ILE A 144 -26.22 22.42 -2.33
N GLU A 145 -26.85 21.29 -2.01
CA GLU A 145 -28.21 20.98 -2.46
C GLU A 145 -29.27 21.68 -1.60
N ASN A 146 -28.97 21.93 -0.33
CA ASN A 146 -29.91 22.54 0.61
C ASN A 146 -29.94 24.07 0.47
N PRO A 147 -31.07 24.70 0.10
CA PRO A 147 -31.17 26.15 -0.07
C PRO A 147 -30.77 26.95 1.18
N ASP A 148 -31.04 26.42 2.38
CA ASP A 148 -30.71 27.10 3.64
C ASP A 148 -29.20 27.16 3.89
N GLU A 149 -28.45 26.23 3.29
CA GLU A 149 -27.00 26.14 3.43
C GLU A 149 -26.26 27.02 2.39
N LEU A 150 -26.95 27.53 1.37
CA LEU A 150 -26.35 28.38 0.32
C LEU A 150 -25.76 29.69 0.87
N PHE A 151 -26.28 30.20 1.98
CA PHE A 151 -25.77 31.44 2.56
C PHE A 151 -24.68 31.21 3.62
N MET A 152 -24.44 29.94 3.99
CA MET A 152 -23.47 29.57 5.01
C MET A 152 -22.05 29.74 4.46
N PRO A 153 -21.18 30.52 5.12
CA PRO A 153 -19.78 30.61 4.73
C PRO A 153 -19.05 29.32 5.11
N CYS A 154 -18.16 28.86 4.23
CA CYS A 154 -17.20 27.82 4.55
C CYS A 154 -16.34 28.27 5.74
N ALA A 155 -16.24 27.42 6.77
CA ALA A 155 -15.47 27.70 7.99
C ALA A 155 -13.95 27.86 7.72
N PHE A 156 -13.47 27.34 6.60
CA PHE A 156 -12.06 27.33 6.24
C PHE A 156 -11.70 28.45 5.25
N CYS A 157 -12.27 28.44 4.03
CA CYS A 157 -11.94 29.41 2.98
C CYS A 157 -12.87 30.63 2.91
N ARG A 158 -13.92 30.70 3.74
CA ARG A 158 -14.88 31.81 3.84
C ARG A 158 -15.77 32.10 2.61
N ARG A 159 -15.62 31.36 1.51
CA ARG A 159 -16.57 31.41 0.38
C ARG A 159 -17.97 30.99 0.83
N ARG A 160 -19.01 31.61 0.29
CA ARG A 160 -20.43 31.34 0.61
C ARG A 160 -21.08 30.63 -0.57
N GLY A 161 -21.94 29.64 -0.31
CA GLY A 161 -22.79 29.02 -1.33
C GLY A 161 -22.11 28.03 -2.27
N ASP A 162 -20.78 28.08 -2.41
CA ASP A 162 -20.07 27.20 -3.33
C ASP A 162 -20.02 25.74 -2.84
N HIS A 163 -19.72 25.53 -1.56
CA HIS A 163 -19.49 24.20 -0.97
C HIS A 163 -19.66 24.22 0.54
N CYS A 164 -20.02 23.06 1.11
CA CYS A 164 -20.01 22.86 2.55
C CYS A 164 -18.57 22.84 3.09
N SER A 165 -18.38 23.27 4.35
CA SER A 165 -17.04 23.29 4.98
C SER A 165 -16.32 21.95 4.89
N ASP A 166 -17.07 20.86 4.99
CA ASP A 166 -16.60 19.49 4.90
C ASP A 166 -15.94 19.16 3.54
N SER A 167 -16.42 19.77 2.45
CA SER A 167 -15.98 19.58 1.07
C SER A 167 -15.03 20.69 0.57
N CYS A 168 -14.42 21.47 1.47
CA CYS A 168 -13.52 22.55 1.09
C CYS A 168 -12.30 22.06 0.29
N LEU A 169 -12.13 22.57 -0.94
CA LEU A 169 -11.02 22.29 -1.85
C LEU A 169 -9.73 23.07 -1.52
N VAL A 170 -9.85 24.21 -0.83
CA VAL A 170 -8.68 25.02 -0.45
C VAL A 170 -7.92 24.37 0.70
N PHE A 171 -8.65 23.79 1.65
CA PHE A 171 -8.09 23.08 2.80
C PHE A 171 -8.56 21.64 2.74
N ARG A 172 -7.83 20.79 1.99
CA ARG A 172 -8.27 19.42 1.72
C ARG A 172 -7.99 18.49 2.90
N PHE A 173 -6.87 18.71 3.59
CA PHE A 173 -6.39 17.80 4.62
C PHE A 173 -6.85 18.20 6.02
N THR A 174 -7.19 17.19 6.82
CA THR A 174 -7.68 17.34 8.18
C THR A 174 -6.62 17.99 9.08
N ARG A 175 -5.33 17.74 8.83
CA ARG A 175 -4.21 18.36 9.54
C ARG A 175 -4.27 19.89 9.42
N GLU A 176 -4.35 20.40 8.19
CA GLU A 176 -4.43 21.84 7.91
C GLU A 176 -5.70 22.46 8.50
N ARG A 177 -6.84 21.78 8.34
CA ARG A 177 -8.12 22.23 8.92
C ARG A 177 -8.05 22.36 10.44
N LYS A 178 -7.44 21.38 11.12
CA LYS A 178 -7.23 21.41 12.58
C LYS A 178 -6.31 22.55 12.99
N GLN A 179 -5.20 22.76 12.26
CA GLN A 179 -4.29 23.88 12.51
C GLN A 179 -5.01 25.22 12.37
N LEU A 180 -5.82 25.40 11.31
CA LEU A 180 -6.59 26.62 11.10
C LEU A 180 -7.59 26.86 12.22
N VAL A 181 -8.36 25.83 12.62
CA VAL A 181 -9.32 25.91 13.72
C VAL A 181 -8.64 26.28 15.04
N ASN A 182 -7.48 25.68 15.32
CA ASN A 182 -6.69 25.98 16.53
C ASN A 182 -6.15 27.42 16.49
N ARG A 183 -5.56 27.85 15.37
CA ARG A 183 -4.99 29.20 15.19
C ARG A 183 -6.05 30.28 15.30
N ALA A 184 -7.21 30.05 14.68
CA ALA A 184 -8.36 30.96 14.72
C ALA A 184 -9.19 30.83 16.01
N GLN A 185 -8.79 29.97 16.96
CA GLN A 185 -9.48 29.78 18.24
C GLN A 185 -10.98 29.42 18.06
N LEU A 186 -11.29 28.65 17.03
CA LEU A 186 -12.65 28.20 16.76
C LEU A 186 -12.97 26.93 17.56
N CYS A 187 -14.24 26.74 17.92
CA CYS A 187 -14.67 25.48 18.52
C CYS A 187 -14.57 24.31 17.53
N THR A 188 -13.93 23.21 17.92
CA THR A 188 -13.74 22.02 17.08
C THR A 188 -15.04 21.28 16.72
N MET A 189 -16.16 21.60 17.38
CA MET A 189 -17.47 20.97 17.14
C MET A 189 -18.40 21.83 16.26
N CYS A 190 -18.40 23.16 16.44
CA CYS A 190 -19.34 24.06 15.76
C CYS A 190 -18.69 25.20 14.97
N PHE A 191 -17.36 25.31 14.96
CA PHE A 191 -16.59 26.36 14.28
C PHE A 191 -16.93 27.80 14.66
N ASP A 192 -17.62 28.00 15.78
CA ASP A 192 -17.93 29.32 16.32
C ASP A 192 -16.84 29.75 17.32
N TYR A 193 -16.41 31.00 17.20
CA TYR A 193 -15.42 31.63 18.10
C TYR A 193 -16.05 32.00 19.46
N ASN A 194 -17.34 32.31 19.49
CA ASN A 194 -18.09 32.65 20.70
C ASN A 194 -18.63 31.43 21.46
N CYS A 195 -18.33 30.22 20.98
CA CYS A 195 -18.75 29.01 21.66
C CYS A 195 -18.04 28.87 23.01
N SER A 196 -18.78 28.52 24.07
CA SER A 196 -18.18 28.19 25.38
C SER A 196 -17.33 26.90 25.39
N ARG A 197 -17.23 26.22 24.24
CA ARG A 197 -16.46 24.98 23.98
C ARG A 197 -16.84 23.81 24.90
N GLY A 198 -16.22 22.66 24.62
CA GLY A 198 -16.32 21.45 25.45
C GLY A 198 -17.75 21.04 25.78
N ARG A 199 -18.04 20.86 27.08
CA ARG A 199 -19.32 20.32 27.56
C ARG A 199 -20.54 21.19 27.30
N ARG A 200 -20.32 22.49 27.04
CA ARG A 200 -21.38 23.51 26.83
C ARG A 200 -21.65 23.84 25.37
N CYS A 201 -20.90 23.24 24.43
CA CYS A 201 -21.16 23.46 23.01
C CYS A 201 -22.52 22.89 22.60
N ARG A 202 -23.33 23.67 21.89
CA ARG A 202 -24.65 23.24 21.36
C ARG A 202 -24.55 22.01 20.44
N LYS A 203 -23.39 21.79 19.81
CA LYS A 203 -23.13 20.66 18.90
C LYS A 203 -22.33 19.53 19.56
N ARG A 204 -22.21 19.51 20.89
CA ARG A 204 -21.43 18.48 21.61
C ARG A 204 -21.89 17.05 21.33
N ASN A 205 -23.21 16.85 21.30
CA ASN A 205 -23.82 15.53 21.11
C ASN A 205 -24.10 15.22 19.63
N THR A 206 -23.72 16.11 18.71
CA THR A 206 -23.81 15.84 17.28
C THR A 206 -22.80 14.75 16.93
N ARG A 207 -23.29 13.66 16.33
CA ARG A 207 -22.46 12.57 15.86
C ARG A 207 -21.72 12.99 14.59
N CYS A 208 -20.45 12.61 14.51
CA CYS A 208 -19.68 12.74 13.27
C CYS A 208 -20.27 11.83 12.19
N TYR A 209 -20.40 12.35 10.97
CA TYR A 209 -20.90 11.59 9.83
C TYR A 209 -20.03 10.38 9.50
N TYR A 210 -18.71 10.52 9.65
CA TYR A 210 -17.74 9.50 9.23
C TYR A 210 -17.52 8.39 10.25
N CYS A 211 -17.25 8.74 11.51
CA CYS A 211 -16.92 7.76 12.55
C CYS A 211 -18.04 7.52 13.57
N GLY A 212 -19.17 8.25 13.48
CA GLY A 212 -20.28 8.15 14.42
C GLY A 212 -20.02 8.69 15.84
N ARG A 213 -18.76 9.00 16.19
CA ARG A 213 -18.37 9.50 17.51
C ARG A 213 -18.73 10.99 17.67
N CYS A 214 -18.96 11.43 18.90
CA CYS A 214 -19.24 12.83 19.23
C CYS A 214 -17.95 13.62 19.56
N GLY A 215 -18.08 14.94 19.76
CA GLY A 215 -16.98 15.78 20.26
C GLY A 215 -16.09 16.42 19.20
N HIS A 216 -16.38 16.22 17.91
CA HIS A 216 -15.73 16.92 16.81
C HIS A 216 -16.71 17.11 15.64
N ASN A 217 -16.43 18.09 14.79
CA ASN A 217 -17.15 18.28 13.54
C ASN A 217 -16.67 17.28 12.48
N SER A 218 -17.56 16.80 11.61
CA SER A 218 -17.23 15.88 10.49
C SER A 218 -16.07 16.39 9.62
N ALA A 219 -15.96 17.71 9.44
CA ALA A 219 -14.92 18.32 8.63
C ALA A 219 -13.51 18.22 9.25
N LEU A 220 -13.41 17.89 10.54
CA LEU A 220 -12.16 17.61 11.26
C LEU A 220 -11.93 16.12 11.53
N CYS A 221 -12.80 15.24 11.02
CA CYS A 221 -12.63 13.80 11.20
C CYS A 221 -11.49 13.29 10.31
N THR A 222 -10.53 12.56 10.92
CA THR A 222 -9.40 11.95 10.21
C THR A 222 -9.74 10.60 9.59
N LEU A 223 -10.88 10.00 9.95
CA LEU A 223 -11.22 8.65 9.51
C LEU A 223 -11.31 8.51 7.98
N PRO A 224 -11.84 9.48 7.21
CA PRO A 224 -11.85 9.40 5.75
C PRO A 224 -10.45 9.27 5.15
N GLU A 225 -9.50 10.10 5.61
CA GLU A 225 -8.11 10.05 5.14
C GLU A 225 -7.41 8.75 5.53
N LYS A 226 -7.63 8.28 6.76
CA LYS A 226 -7.12 6.97 7.19
C LYS A 226 -7.71 5.82 6.37
N SER A 227 -9.00 5.91 6.04
CA SER A 227 -9.69 4.88 5.25
C SER A 227 -9.14 4.78 3.83
N ILE A 228 -8.80 5.93 3.21
CA ILE A 228 -8.12 5.96 1.90
C ILE A 228 -6.80 5.21 2.00
N ARG A 229 -5.93 5.56 2.95
CA ARG A 229 -4.62 4.90 3.14
C ARG A 229 -4.76 3.39 3.35
N ILE A 230 -5.71 2.97 4.19
CA ILE A 230 -5.97 1.54 4.45
C ILE A 230 -6.42 0.84 3.16
N ASN A 231 -7.30 1.46 2.36
CA ASN A 231 -7.78 0.86 1.12
C ASN A 231 -6.67 0.76 0.07
N ASP A 232 -5.84 1.80 -0.09
CA ASP A 232 -4.69 1.79 -1.01
C ASP A 232 -3.69 0.69 -0.61
N GLU A 233 -3.40 0.57 0.69
CA GLU A 233 -2.51 -0.46 1.24
C GLU A 233 -3.08 -1.88 1.04
N LEU A 234 -4.39 -2.06 1.29
CA LEU A 234 -5.09 -3.32 1.02
C LEU A 234 -5.03 -3.71 -0.45
N GLU A 235 -5.21 -2.75 -1.36
CA GLU A 235 -5.13 -3.02 -2.79
C GLU A 235 -3.72 -3.47 -3.19
N LEU A 236 -2.69 -2.77 -2.73
CA LEU A 236 -1.29 -3.14 -2.97
C LEU A 236 -0.97 -4.53 -2.41
N LEU A 237 -1.38 -4.82 -1.17
CA LEU A 237 -1.14 -6.10 -0.54
C LEU A 237 -1.87 -7.25 -1.22
N LYS A 238 -3.11 -7.02 -1.70
CA LYS A 238 -3.86 -8.03 -2.47
C LYS A 238 -3.17 -8.36 -3.79
N ARG A 239 -2.61 -7.36 -4.49
CA ARG A 239 -1.79 -7.59 -5.68
C ARG A 239 -0.55 -8.43 -5.34
N ARG A 240 0.22 -8.05 -4.31
CA ARG A 240 1.42 -8.78 -3.87
C ARG A 240 1.13 -10.22 -3.41
N TYR A 241 0.01 -10.41 -2.71
CA TYR A 241 -0.49 -11.72 -2.31
C TYR A 241 -0.74 -12.60 -3.55
N ASN A 242 -1.45 -12.07 -4.55
CA ASN A 242 -1.72 -12.79 -5.79
C ASN A 242 -0.43 -13.14 -6.54
N ASP A 243 0.53 -12.23 -6.62
CA ASP A 243 1.83 -12.51 -7.24
C ASP A 243 2.59 -13.62 -6.51
N ALA A 244 2.62 -13.58 -5.17
CA ALA A 244 3.24 -14.62 -4.36
C ALA A 244 2.54 -15.98 -4.56
N PHE A 245 1.21 -15.98 -4.61
CA PHE A 245 0.40 -17.16 -4.87
C PHE A 245 0.66 -17.76 -6.26
N VAL A 246 0.74 -16.93 -7.30
CA VAL A 246 1.11 -17.37 -8.66
C VAL A 246 2.53 -17.95 -8.69
N ARG A 247 3.48 -17.37 -7.94
CA ARG A 247 4.83 -17.94 -7.79
C ARG A 247 4.82 -19.31 -7.14
N VAL A 248 4.03 -19.51 -6.08
CA VAL A 248 3.83 -20.84 -5.45
C VAL A 248 3.40 -21.85 -6.52
N LEU A 249 2.31 -21.58 -7.24
CA LEU A 249 1.80 -22.47 -8.28
C LEU A 249 2.84 -22.77 -9.38
N ARG A 250 3.63 -21.76 -9.77
CA ARG A 250 4.71 -21.90 -10.75
C ARG A 250 5.80 -22.85 -10.25
N PHE A 251 6.26 -22.70 -9.02
CA PHE A 251 7.30 -23.57 -8.44
C PHE A 251 6.79 -25.00 -8.23
N GLU A 252 5.56 -25.18 -7.76
CA GLU A 252 4.94 -26.50 -7.63
C GLU A 252 4.85 -27.24 -8.98
N ARG A 253 4.55 -26.51 -10.07
CA ARG A 253 4.55 -27.08 -11.41
C ARG A 253 5.95 -27.47 -11.89
N LYS A 254 6.96 -26.62 -11.62
CA LYS A 254 8.37 -26.91 -11.97
C LYS A 254 8.89 -28.14 -11.23
N LEU A 255 8.57 -28.28 -9.95
CA LEU A 255 8.97 -29.44 -9.13
C LEU A 255 8.29 -30.73 -9.61
N ARG A 256 6.98 -30.70 -9.90
CA ARG A 256 6.27 -31.86 -10.48
C ARG A 256 6.85 -32.32 -11.81
N ARG A 257 7.25 -31.40 -12.70
CA ARG A 257 7.91 -31.73 -13.99
C ARG A 257 9.25 -32.43 -13.80
N ARG A 258 9.89 -32.28 -12.64
CA ARG A 258 11.16 -32.92 -12.28
C ARG A 258 10.98 -34.22 -11.48
N GLY A 259 9.75 -34.73 -11.40
CA GLY A 259 9.45 -35.98 -10.68
C GLY A 259 9.45 -35.85 -9.16
N VAL A 260 9.43 -34.63 -8.62
CA VAL A 260 9.27 -34.40 -7.18
C VAL A 260 7.79 -34.42 -6.86
N ASP A 261 7.35 -35.44 -6.12
CA ASP A 261 5.99 -35.51 -5.58
C ASP A 261 5.86 -34.58 -4.37
N MET A 262 4.74 -33.87 -4.27
CA MET A 262 4.58 -32.65 -3.46
C MET A 262 3.51 -32.75 -2.39
#